data_AF-A0A843I556-F1
#
_entry.id   AF-A0A843I556-F1
#
_cell.length_a   1.000
_cell.length_b   1.000
_cell.length_c   1.000
_cell.angle_alpha   90.00
_cell.angle_beta   90.00
_cell.angle_gamma   90.00
#
_symmetry.space_group_name_H-M   'P 1'
#
loop_
_entity.id
_entity.type
_entity.pdbx_description
1 polymer ?
#
loop_
_entity_poly.entity_id
_entity_poly.type
_entity_poly.pdbx_seq_one_letter_code
_entity_poly.pdbx_strand_id
1 'polypeptide(L)'
;MLVRKRKEKLSKKKRNINGVDSEENLQSVRSWIRKIEQTTASVSSRLSAVERRLSGRMSETSAGKTIGIEGPIETLFVNMKKKETPEVVRVLDNELCYLHNELVRHQQETEALKGQMSDYEKTQAAIASDMQQLQTTTSELKTIVEEQHKPVRSEPFIMHLGSLEVPVEFTGIIGGLLVFLIAGLVLIGQKEILLSPWFLIPVGLLLIGFALIKMLQNHSRRPYHPLLPLSLDPPSAPLDLPITEEKEG
;
A
#
# COMPACT_ATOMS: atom_id res chain seq x y z
N MET A 1 9.72 53.19 10.47
CA MET A 1 10.10 52.16 11.47
C MET A 1 8.99 51.13 11.73
N LEU A 2 8.26 50.65 10.70
CA LEU A 2 7.06 49.80 10.86
C LEU A 2 7.05 48.52 10.01
N VAL A 3 8.09 48.28 9.19
CA VAL A 3 8.15 47.13 8.28
C VAL A 3 8.82 45.90 8.90
N ARG A 4 9.55 46.06 10.02
CA ARG A 4 10.26 44.95 10.69
C ARG A 4 9.38 44.03 11.54
N LYS A 5 8.16 44.45 11.93
CA LYS A 5 7.29 43.64 12.81
C LYS A 5 6.44 42.57 12.09
N ARG A 6 6.37 42.56 10.75
CA ARG A 6 5.56 41.57 10.00
C ARG A 6 6.31 40.30 9.59
N LYS A 7 7.65 40.35 9.46
CA LYS A 7 8.44 39.16 9.05
C LYS A 7 8.63 38.13 10.17
N GLU A 8 8.52 38.55 11.43
CA GLU A 8 8.72 37.65 12.56
C GLU A 8 7.49 36.77 12.87
N LYS A 9 6.29 37.22 12.47
CA LYS A 9 5.04 36.44 12.64
C LYS A 9 4.82 35.36 11.58
N LEU A 10 5.48 35.44 10.42
CA LEU A 10 5.40 34.44 9.35
C LEU A 10 6.40 33.29 9.52
N SER A 11 7.53 33.52 10.17
CA SER A 11 8.55 32.49 10.44
C SER A 11 8.10 31.46 11.51
N LYS A 12 7.28 31.88 12.48
CA LYS A 12 6.76 30.96 13.53
C LYS A 12 5.60 30.07 13.06
N LYS A 13 4.91 30.41 11.97
CA LYS A 13 3.77 29.62 11.47
C LYS A 13 4.18 28.47 10.54
N LYS A 14 5.37 28.54 9.91
CA LYS A 14 5.83 27.53 8.94
C LYS A 14 6.53 26.31 9.55
N ARG A 15 6.74 26.29 10.88
CA ARG A 15 7.34 25.13 11.58
C ARG A 15 6.32 24.20 12.26
N ASN A 16 5.02 24.48 12.17
CA ASN A 16 3.98 23.73 12.88
C ASN A 16 3.07 22.88 11.97
N ILE A 17 3.38 22.76 10.68
CA ILE A 17 2.52 22.04 9.70
C ILE A 17 3.01 20.61 9.46
N ASN A 18 4.32 20.34 9.58
CA ASN A 18 4.86 19.00 9.31
C ASN A 18 4.82 18.03 10.51
N GLY A 19 4.59 18.54 11.73
CA GLY A 19 4.52 17.71 12.94
C GLY A 19 3.13 17.13 13.21
N VAL A 20 2.07 17.84 12.80
CA VAL A 20 0.68 17.44 13.07
C VAL A 20 0.25 16.23 12.24
N ASP A 21 0.69 16.17 10.99
CA ASP A 21 0.34 15.10 10.03
C ASP A 21 0.99 13.74 10.35
N SER A 22 2.16 13.78 11.03
CA SER A 22 2.85 12.57 11.49
C SER A 22 2.22 11.96 12.75
N GLU A 23 1.70 12.81 13.64
CA GLU A 23 1.02 12.39 14.88
C GLU A 23 -0.35 11.76 14.57
N GLU A 24 -1.12 12.35 13.64
CA GLU A 24 -2.40 11.80 13.17
C GLU A 24 -2.23 10.46 12.46
N ASN A 25 -1.19 10.31 11.63
CA ASN A 25 -0.85 9.01 11.03
C ASN A 25 -0.49 7.96 12.08
N LEU A 26 0.32 8.29 13.08
CA LEU A 26 0.66 7.37 14.17
C LEU A 26 -0.57 6.97 15.00
N GLN A 27 -1.50 7.90 15.24
CA GLN A 27 -2.76 7.60 15.90
C GLN A 27 -3.66 6.70 15.06
N SER A 28 -3.71 6.92 13.73
CA SER A 28 -4.46 6.07 12.80
C SER A 28 -3.92 4.63 12.80
N VAL A 29 -2.59 4.45 12.77
CA VAL A 29 -1.93 3.14 12.84
C VAL A 29 -2.21 2.44 14.16
N ARG A 30 -2.14 3.15 15.29
CA ARG A 30 -2.50 2.59 16.61
C ARG A 30 -3.97 2.18 16.69
N SER A 31 -4.87 2.94 16.08
CA SER A 31 -6.29 2.59 16.01
C SER A 31 -6.54 1.35 15.15
N TRP A 32 -5.80 1.21 14.07
CA TRP A 32 -5.87 0.06 13.17
C TRP A 32 -5.32 -1.21 13.82
N ILE A 33 -4.20 -1.12 14.55
CA ILE A 33 -3.65 -2.21 15.36
C ILE A 33 -4.69 -2.69 16.38
N ARG A 34 -5.34 -1.79 17.11
CA ARG A 34 -6.42 -2.17 18.05
C ARG A 34 -7.59 -2.88 17.38
N LYS A 35 -8.00 -2.43 16.18
CA LYS A 35 -9.05 -3.10 15.41
C LYS A 35 -8.64 -4.52 15.03
N ILE A 36 -7.40 -4.70 14.58
CA ILE A 36 -6.84 -6.01 14.24
C ILE A 36 -6.84 -6.93 15.47
N GLU A 37 -6.35 -6.45 16.61
CA GLU A 37 -6.35 -7.21 17.87
C GLU A 37 -7.76 -7.64 18.27
N GLN A 38 -8.75 -6.75 18.16
CA GLN A 38 -10.16 -7.07 18.44
C GLN A 38 -10.71 -8.12 17.47
N THR A 39 -10.43 -8.01 16.16
CA THR A 39 -10.85 -9.04 15.19
C THR A 39 -10.18 -10.37 15.45
N THR A 40 -8.88 -10.40 15.78
CA THR A 40 -8.16 -11.64 16.10
C THR A 40 -8.70 -12.30 17.36
N ALA A 41 -9.02 -11.51 18.40
CA ALA A 41 -9.64 -12.01 19.61
C ALA A 41 -11.05 -12.59 19.35
N SER A 42 -11.85 -11.90 18.53
CA SER A 42 -13.19 -12.38 18.14
C SER A 42 -13.12 -13.67 17.32
N VAL A 43 -12.21 -13.74 16.35
CA VAL A 43 -11.99 -14.95 15.53
C VAL A 43 -11.50 -16.10 16.39
N SER A 44 -10.56 -15.86 17.31
CA SER A 44 -10.08 -16.88 18.26
C SER A 44 -11.19 -17.42 19.15
N SER A 45 -12.06 -16.54 19.67
CA SER A 45 -13.23 -16.95 20.47
C SER A 45 -14.22 -17.79 19.66
N ARG A 46 -14.51 -17.37 18.41
CA ARG A 46 -15.39 -18.13 17.50
C ARG A 46 -14.77 -19.48 17.14
N LEU A 47 -13.47 -19.52 16.88
CA LEU A 47 -12.74 -20.75 16.57
C LEU A 47 -12.74 -21.70 17.77
N SER A 48 -12.49 -21.21 18.97
CA SER A 48 -12.58 -22.00 20.21
C SER A 48 -14.00 -22.52 20.48
N ALA A 49 -15.03 -21.72 20.18
CA ALA A 49 -16.42 -22.15 20.28
C ALA A 49 -16.76 -23.23 19.22
N VAL A 50 -16.23 -23.10 18.01
CA VAL A 50 -16.36 -24.10 16.93
C VAL A 50 -15.61 -25.37 17.28
N GLU A 51 -14.40 -25.26 17.82
CA GLU A 51 -13.58 -26.38 18.29
C GLU A 51 -14.29 -27.13 19.42
N ARG A 52 -14.84 -26.43 20.42
CA ARG A 52 -15.65 -27.07 21.47
C ARG A 52 -16.88 -27.79 20.92
N ARG A 53 -17.54 -27.24 19.90
CA ARG A 53 -18.66 -27.92 19.23
C ARG A 53 -18.20 -29.14 18.45
N LEU A 54 -17.07 -29.09 17.77
CA LEU A 54 -16.51 -30.22 17.04
C LEU A 54 -16.00 -31.32 17.98
N SER A 55 -15.27 -30.97 19.03
CA SER A 55 -14.76 -31.91 20.03
C SER A 55 -15.89 -32.49 20.89
N GLY A 56 -16.91 -31.71 21.25
CA GLY A 56 -18.10 -32.21 21.94
C GLY A 56 -18.89 -33.19 21.07
N ARG A 57 -19.01 -32.92 19.77
CA ARG A 57 -19.69 -33.79 18.81
C ARG A 57 -18.93 -35.11 18.56
N MET A 58 -17.62 -35.14 18.75
CA MET A 58 -16.79 -36.35 18.58
C MET A 58 -16.84 -37.28 19.80
N SER A 59 -17.13 -36.74 20.99
CA SER A 59 -17.31 -37.51 22.22
C SER A 59 -18.72 -38.11 22.37
N GLU A 60 -19.73 -37.52 21.74
CA GLU A 60 -21.11 -38.02 21.79
C GLU A 60 -21.46 -39.01 20.67
N THR A 61 -20.61 -39.17 19.65
CA THR A 61 -20.83 -40.11 18.53
C THR A 61 -20.55 -41.59 18.84
N SER A 62 -20.22 -41.95 20.08
CA SER A 62 -20.07 -43.36 20.49
C SER A 62 -21.34 -43.97 21.11
N ALA A 63 -22.42 -43.21 21.30
CA ALA A 63 -23.70 -43.75 21.73
C ALA A 63 -24.77 -43.32 20.74
N GLY A 64 -25.32 -44.29 20.01
CA GLY A 64 -26.24 -44.08 18.88
C GLY A 64 -27.34 -43.06 19.18
N LYS A 65 -27.21 -41.86 18.62
CA LYS A 65 -28.30 -40.94 18.42
C LYS A 65 -28.19 -40.40 17.00
N THR A 66 -29.05 -40.93 16.16
CA THR A 66 -29.27 -40.47 14.80
C THR A 66 -29.49 -38.97 14.81
N ILE A 67 -28.81 -38.31 13.89
CA ILE A 67 -28.84 -36.87 13.68
C ILE A 67 -30.26 -36.51 13.19
N GLY A 68 -31.06 -35.95 14.09
CA GLY A 68 -32.00 -34.85 13.82
C GLY A 68 -32.92 -34.96 12.60
N ILE A 69 -33.69 -36.03 12.47
CA ILE A 69 -34.96 -36.03 11.75
C ILE A 69 -36.04 -36.53 12.72
N GLU A 70 -36.16 -35.86 13.88
CA GLU A 70 -37.26 -36.09 14.80
C GLU A 70 -38.50 -35.42 14.20
N GLY A 71 -39.07 -36.08 13.19
CA GLY A 71 -40.22 -35.61 12.42
C GLY A 71 -41.32 -36.67 12.35
N PRO A 72 -42.53 -36.30 11.90
CA PRO A 72 -43.73 -37.15 11.91
C PRO A 72 -43.57 -38.50 11.19
N ILE A 73 -42.57 -38.64 10.33
CA ILE A 73 -42.20 -39.90 9.65
C ILE A 73 -41.82 -41.00 10.64
N GLU A 74 -41.11 -40.68 11.73
CA GLU A 74 -40.78 -41.67 12.76
C GLU A 74 -42.05 -42.12 13.51
N THR A 75 -43.00 -41.21 13.70
CA THR A 75 -44.32 -41.53 14.29
C THR A 75 -45.21 -42.35 13.36
N LEU A 76 -45.04 -42.22 12.03
CA LEU A 76 -45.74 -43.02 11.04
C LEU A 76 -45.30 -44.49 11.07
N PHE A 77 -43.99 -44.75 11.16
CA PHE A 77 -43.46 -46.11 11.29
C PHE A 77 -43.89 -46.80 12.59
N VAL A 78 -44.06 -46.03 13.68
CA VAL A 78 -44.56 -46.53 14.96
C VAL A 78 -46.07 -46.78 14.92
N ASN A 79 -46.86 -45.93 14.24
CA ASN A 79 -48.32 -46.08 14.12
C ASN A 79 -48.77 -47.13 13.07
N MET A 80 -47.98 -47.37 12.02
CA MET A 80 -48.26 -48.42 11.03
C MET A 80 -48.34 -49.83 11.63
N LYS A 81 -47.70 -50.08 12.77
CA LYS A 81 -47.79 -51.36 13.49
C LYS A 81 -49.10 -51.56 14.28
N LYS A 82 -49.93 -50.52 14.46
CA LYS A 82 -51.08 -50.56 15.40
C LYS A 82 -52.39 -49.94 14.92
N LYS A 83 -52.46 -49.21 13.79
CA LYS A 83 -53.70 -48.53 13.35
C LYS A 83 -54.03 -48.73 11.87
N GLU A 84 -55.32 -48.59 11.57
CA GLU A 84 -55.93 -48.73 10.24
C GLU A 84 -55.24 -47.83 9.21
N THR A 85 -55.09 -48.37 8.00
CA THR A 85 -54.43 -47.78 6.83
C THR A 85 -54.85 -46.35 6.42
N PRO A 86 -56.11 -45.85 6.61
CA PRO A 86 -56.48 -44.52 6.13
C PRO A 86 -55.83 -43.35 6.88
N GLU A 87 -55.52 -43.49 8.17
CA GLU A 87 -54.92 -42.39 8.95
C GLU A 87 -53.45 -42.15 8.54
N VAL A 88 -52.74 -43.23 8.19
CA VAL A 88 -51.35 -43.17 7.72
C VAL A 88 -51.28 -42.48 6.35
N VAL A 89 -52.25 -42.73 5.47
CA VAL A 89 -52.35 -42.04 4.17
C VAL A 89 -52.58 -40.54 4.35
N ARG A 90 -53.47 -40.15 5.27
CA ARG A 90 -53.71 -38.73 5.59
C ARG A 90 -52.48 -37.98 6.08
N VAL A 91 -51.69 -38.61 6.96
CA VAL A 91 -50.46 -37.98 7.47
C VAL A 91 -49.43 -37.87 6.34
N LEU A 92 -49.30 -38.90 5.50
CA LEU A 92 -48.39 -38.87 4.36
C LEU A 92 -48.77 -37.79 3.33
N ASP A 93 -50.06 -37.63 3.03
CA ASP A 93 -50.56 -36.58 2.13
C ASP A 93 -50.27 -35.17 2.69
N ASN A 94 -50.43 -34.98 4.00
CA ASN A 94 -50.09 -33.71 4.66
C ASN A 94 -48.59 -33.40 4.58
N GLU A 95 -47.74 -34.39 4.83
CA GLU A 95 -46.28 -34.24 4.70
C GLU A 95 -45.87 -33.97 3.25
N LEU A 96 -46.48 -34.67 2.28
CA LEU A 96 -46.22 -34.46 0.87
C LEU A 96 -46.62 -33.03 0.44
N CYS A 97 -47.76 -32.53 0.94
CA CYS A 97 -48.17 -31.14 0.72
C CYS A 97 -47.22 -30.13 1.38
N TYR A 98 -46.75 -30.42 2.60
CA TYR A 98 -45.80 -29.58 3.31
C TYR A 98 -44.46 -29.50 2.55
N LEU A 99 -43.91 -30.65 2.15
CA LEU A 99 -42.67 -30.73 1.38
C LEU A 99 -42.80 -30.07 0.01
N HIS A 100 -43.96 -30.20 -0.64
CA HIS A 100 -44.21 -29.53 -1.91
C HIS A 100 -44.20 -28.01 -1.75
N ASN A 101 -44.86 -27.48 -0.72
CA ASN A 101 -44.85 -26.05 -0.43
C ASN A 101 -43.45 -25.54 -0.10
N GLU A 102 -42.68 -26.31 0.67
CA GLU A 102 -41.31 -25.97 1.04
C GLU A 102 -40.37 -26.00 -0.18
N LEU A 103 -40.56 -26.95 -1.10
CA LEU A 103 -39.83 -27.00 -2.36
C LEU A 103 -40.12 -25.78 -3.23
N VAL A 104 -41.40 -25.39 -3.35
CA VAL A 104 -41.82 -24.19 -4.08
C VAL A 104 -41.22 -22.93 -3.45
N ARG A 105 -41.23 -22.84 -2.11
CA ARG A 105 -40.62 -21.74 -1.36
C ARG A 105 -39.12 -21.62 -1.66
N HIS A 106 -38.39 -22.72 -1.58
CA HIS A 106 -36.97 -22.73 -1.91
C HIS A 106 -36.70 -22.40 -3.37
N GLN A 107 -37.54 -22.87 -4.30
CA GLN A 107 -37.40 -22.50 -5.70
C GLN A 107 -37.55 -20.99 -5.90
N GLN A 108 -38.55 -20.37 -5.27
CA GLN A 108 -38.75 -18.92 -5.32
C GLN A 108 -37.55 -18.15 -4.71
N GLU A 109 -36.99 -18.63 -3.60
CA GLU A 109 -35.79 -18.05 -3.01
C GLU A 109 -34.58 -18.14 -3.96
N THR A 110 -34.40 -19.27 -4.64
CA THR A 110 -33.31 -19.44 -5.61
C THR A 110 -33.47 -18.52 -6.82
N GLU A 111 -34.69 -18.30 -7.30
CA GLU A 111 -34.97 -17.36 -8.39
C GLU A 111 -34.72 -15.91 -7.97
N ALA A 112 -35.15 -15.53 -6.76
CA ALA A 112 -34.90 -14.21 -6.22
C ALA A 112 -33.39 -13.94 -6.04
N LEU A 113 -32.66 -14.91 -5.52
CA LEU A 113 -31.21 -14.81 -5.33
C LEU A 113 -30.48 -14.74 -6.68
N LYS A 114 -30.93 -15.50 -7.67
CA LYS A 114 -30.40 -15.43 -9.05
C LYS A 114 -30.64 -14.05 -9.67
N GLY A 115 -31.80 -13.45 -9.42
CA GLY A 115 -32.09 -12.07 -9.82
C GLY A 115 -31.11 -11.08 -9.21
N GLN A 116 -30.89 -11.16 -7.89
CA GLN A 116 -29.92 -10.30 -7.20
C GLN A 116 -28.49 -10.50 -7.75
N MET A 117 -28.08 -11.75 -8.00
CA MET A 117 -26.76 -12.04 -8.57
C MET A 117 -26.58 -11.39 -9.95
N SER A 118 -27.62 -11.43 -10.80
CA SER A 118 -27.58 -10.77 -12.11
C SER A 118 -27.43 -9.25 -11.98
N ASP A 119 -28.07 -8.63 -10.99
CA ASP A 119 -27.91 -7.20 -10.75
C ASP A 119 -26.52 -6.85 -10.20
N TYR A 120 -25.95 -7.70 -9.33
CA TYR A 120 -24.56 -7.56 -8.89
C TYR A 120 -23.58 -7.69 -10.07
N GLU A 121 -23.79 -8.64 -10.99
CA GLU A 121 -22.96 -8.76 -12.20
C GLU A 121 -23.03 -7.51 -13.08
N LYS A 122 -24.22 -6.92 -13.26
CA LYS A 122 -24.36 -5.66 -14.02
C LYS A 122 -23.62 -4.51 -13.34
N THR A 123 -23.75 -4.38 -12.03
CA THR A 123 -23.03 -3.32 -11.28
C THR A 123 -21.52 -3.54 -11.32
N GLN A 124 -21.05 -4.78 -11.25
CA GLN A 124 -19.63 -5.12 -11.40
C GLN A 124 -19.11 -4.75 -12.80
N ALA A 125 -19.87 -5.06 -13.85
CA ALA A 125 -19.52 -4.68 -15.22
C ALA A 125 -19.46 -3.16 -15.41
N ALA A 126 -20.41 -2.42 -14.81
CA ALA A 126 -20.40 -0.96 -14.83
C ALA A 126 -19.17 -0.38 -14.12
N ILE A 127 -18.84 -0.88 -12.92
CA ILE A 127 -17.64 -0.45 -12.17
C ILE A 127 -16.36 -0.75 -12.96
N ALA A 128 -16.28 -1.91 -13.61
CA ALA A 128 -15.12 -2.27 -14.43
C ALA A 128 -14.95 -1.32 -15.61
N SER A 129 -16.05 -0.94 -16.28
CA SER A 129 -16.05 0.06 -17.36
C SER A 129 -15.61 1.43 -16.85
N ASP A 130 -16.15 1.90 -15.74
CA ASP A 130 -15.79 3.19 -15.13
C ASP A 130 -14.31 3.23 -14.75
N MET A 131 -13.79 2.13 -14.21
CA MET A 131 -12.38 2.02 -13.85
C MET A 131 -11.45 2.06 -15.07
N GLN A 132 -11.86 1.45 -16.19
CA GLN A 132 -11.12 1.58 -17.45
C GLN A 132 -11.12 3.02 -17.96
N GLN A 133 -12.26 3.71 -17.92
CA GLN A 133 -12.34 5.12 -18.31
C GLN A 133 -11.51 6.02 -17.38
N LEU A 134 -11.46 5.72 -16.09
CA LEU A 134 -10.61 6.46 -15.15
C LEU A 134 -9.13 6.21 -15.43
N GLN A 135 -8.75 4.99 -15.84
CA GLN A 135 -7.37 4.67 -16.24
C GLN A 135 -6.96 5.39 -17.53
N THR A 136 -7.85 5.51 -18.51
CA THR A 136 -7.56 6.25 -19.75
C THR A 136 -7.40 7.74 -19.47
N THR A 137 -8.35 8.34 -18.75
CA THR A 137 -8.28 9.77 -18.38
C THR A 137 -7.08 10.09 -17.50
N THR A 138 -6.72 9.24 -16.53
CA THR A 138 -5.49 9.43 -15.74
C THR A 138 -4.23 9.29 -16.58
N SER A 139 -4.21 8.39 -17.56
CA SER A 139 -3.08 8.24 -18.50
C SER A 139 -2.96 9.46 -19.42
N GLU A 140 -4.07 9.96 -19.96
CA GLU A 140 -4.09 11.19 -20.78
C GLU A 140 -3.67 12.41 -19.95
N LEU A 141 -4.14 12.51 -18.71
CA LEU A 141 -3.75 13.62 -17.84
C LEU A 141 -2.26 13.51 -17.46
N LYS A 142 -1.75 12.30 -17.26
CA LYS A 142 -0.32 12.05 -17.06
C LYS A 142 0.50 12.49 -18.26
N THR A 143 0.08 12.17 -19.49
CA THR A 143 0.82 12.58 -20.70
C THR A 143 0.79 14.09 -20.88
N ILE A 144 -0.37 14.75 -20.65
CA ILE A 144 -0.47 16.21 -20.70
C ILE A 144 0.42 16.86 -19.64
N VAL A 145 0.43 16.32 -18.42
CA VAL A 145 1.32 16.81 -17.34
C VAL A 145 2.78 16.59 -17.73
N GLU A 146 3.16 15.43 -18.25
CA GLU A 146 4.53 15.13 -18.67
C GLU A 146 4.98 15.99 -19.86
N GLU A 147 4.07 16.35 -20.76
CA GLU A 147 4.32 17.27 -21.86
C GLU A 147 4.49 18.72 -21.38
N GLN A 148 3.66 19.16 -20.42
CA GLN A 148 3.76 20.47 -19.76
C GLN A 148 4.99 20.57 -18.83
N HIS A 149 5.36 19.46 -18.19
CA HIS A 149 6.53 19.31 -17.33
C HIS A 149 7.71 18.66 -18.04
N LYS A 150 7.85 18.80 -19.37
CA LYS A 150 9.18 18.70 -19.98
C LYS A 150 10.04 19.71 -19.23
N PRO A 151 10.99 19.28 -18.38
CA PRO A 151 11.78 20.23 -17.63
C PRO A 151 12.44 21.11 -18.67
N VAL A 152 12.26 22.42 -18.53
CA VAL A 152 13.29 23.34 -19.00
C VAL A 152 14.55 22.88 -18.29
N ARG A 153 15.29 21.97 -18.92
CA ARG A 153 16.64 21.59 -18.57
C ARG A 153 17.49 22.81 -18.86
N SER A 154 17.34 23.86 -18.05
CA SER A 154 18.47 24.70 -17.71
C SER A 154 19.35 23.81 -16.86
N GLU A 155 20.14 22.96 -17.49
CA GLU A 155 21.27 22.30 -16.85
C GLU A 155 22.09 23.44 -16.23
N PRO A 156 22.14 23.59 -14.89
CA PRO A 156 23.14 24.48 -14.33
C PRO A 156 24.48 23.93 -14.82
N PHE A 157 25.39 24.81 -15.25
CA PHE A 157 26.70 24.38 -15.73
C PHE A 157 27.46 23.73 -14.55
N ILE A 158 27.32 22.42 -14.42
CA ILE A 158 27.98 21.60 -13.41
C ILE A 158 29.41 21.42 -13.92
N MET A 159 30.35 22.19 -13.36
CA MET A 159 31.76 21.97 -13.65
C MET A 159 32.22 20.75 -12.86
N HIS A 160 32.50 19.66 -13.58
CA HIS A 160 33.08 18.46 -13.01
C HIS A 160 34.50 18.76 -12.51
N LEU A 161 34.67 19.01 -11.21
CA LEU A 161 35.97 18.89 -10.55
C LEU A 161 36.06 17.52 -9.90
N GLY A 162 36.43 16.51 -10.68
CA GLY A 162 36.47 15.11 -10.24
C GLY A 162 35.06 14.50 -10.12
N SER A 163 34.76 13.80 -9.01
CA SER A 163 33.45 13.14 -8.80
C SER A 163 32.39 14.02 -8.11
N LEU A 164 32.68 15.29 -7.83
CA LEU A 164 31.82 16.17 -7.05
C LEU A 164 31.06 17.15 -7.96
N GLU A 165 29.74 16.99 -8.04
CA GLU A 165 28.84 17.97 -8.63
C GLU A 165 28.60 19.10 -7.63
N VAL A 166 29.37 20.18 -7.76
CA VAL A 166 29.10 21.43 -7.03
C VAL A 166 28.56 22.45 -8.03
N PRO A 167 27.35 23.01 -7.81
CA PRO A 167 26.87 24.12 -8.64
C PRO A 167 27.83 25.30 -8.47
N VAL A 168 28.54 25.62 -9.55
CA VAL A 168 29.66 26.59 -9.59
C VAL A 168 29.19 28.02 -9.29
N GLU A 169 27.90 28.27 -9.48
CA GLU A 169 27.25 29.56 -9.26
C GLU A 169 27.42 30.04 -7.81
N PHE A 170 27.26 29.15 -6.83
CA PHE A 170 27.29 29.56 -5.43
C PHE A 170 28.70 29.84 -4.92
N THR A 171 29.68 29.03 -5.30
CA THR A 171 31.08 29.23 -4.90
C THR A 171 31.70 30.44 -5.59
N GLY A 172 31.34 30.68 -6.85
CA GLY A 172 31.75 31.87 -7.60
C GLY A 172 31.16 33.17 -7.05
N ILE A 173 29.88 33.19 -6.68
CA ILE A 173 29.23 34.38 -6.09
C ILE A 173 29.84 34.71 -4.72
N ILE A 174 30.04 33.71 -3.86
CA ILE A 174 30.60 33.92 -2.51
C ILE A 174 32.06 34.38 -2.60
N GLY A 175 32.87 33.75 -3.46
CA GLY A 175 34.26 34.16 -3.69
C GLY A 175 34.34 35.55 -4.33
N GLY A 176 33.49 35.86 -5.30
CA GLY A 176 33.42 37.16 -5.94
C GLY A 176 33.01 38.28 -4.97
N LEU A 177 32.05 38.01 -4.09
CA LEU A 177 31.64 38.97 -3.06
C LEU A 177 32.77 39.21 -2.04
N LEU A 178 33.51 38.16 -1.67
CA LEU A 178 34.68 38.29 -0.79
C LEU A 178 35.77 39.16 -1.43
N VAL A 179 36.12 38.90 -2.69
CA VAL A 179 37.11 39.70 -3.43
C VAL A 179 36.64 41.14 -3.63
N PHE A 180 35.36 41.34 -3.95
CA PHE A 180 34.76 42.67 -4.08
C PHE A 180 34.81 43.46 -2.77
N LEU A 181 34.52 42.81 -1.64
CA LEU A 181 34.60 43.42 -0.32
C LEU A 181 36.05 43.85 0.01
N ILE A 182 37.02 42.97 -0.27
CA ILE A 182 38.45 43.26 -0.09
C ILE A 182 38.88 44.45 -0.96
N ALA A 183 38.50 44.45 -2.24
CA ALA A 183 38.81 45.53 -3.17
C ALA A 183 38.20 46.87 -2.73
N GLY A 184 36.96 46.86 -2.25
CA GLY A 184 36.29 48.05 -1.70
C GLY A 184 37.02 48.62 -0.47
N LEU A 185 37.46 47.75 0.45
CA LEU A 185 38.25 48.18 1.62
C LEU A 185 39.59 48.79 1.22
N VAL A 186 40.26 48.24 0.21
CA VAL A 186 41.52 48.79 -0.32
C VAL A 186 41.29 50.18 -0.93
N LEU A 187 40.18 50.37 -1.65
CA LEU A 187 39.86 51.62 -2.33
C LEU A 187 39.55 52.77 -1.34
N ILE A 188 38.98 52.45 -0.17
CA ILE A 188 38.70 53.43 0.90
C ILE A 188 39.98 53.78 1.70
N GLY A 189 41.12 53.14 1.40
CA GLY A 189 42.41 53.40 2.05
C GLY A 189 42.53 52.77 3.45
N GLN A 190 41.53 51.99 3.88
CA GLN A 190 41.46 51.38 5.20
C GLN A 190 42.15 50.02 5.22
N LYS A 191 43.43 49.99 4.84
CA LYS A 191 44.26 48.77 4.79
C LYS A 191 44.47 48.16 6.18
N GLU A 192 44.37 48.98 7.23
CA GLU A 192 44.49 48.53 8.62
C GLU A 192 43.33 47.62 9.06
N ILE A 193 42.14 47.78 8.46
CA ILE A 193 40.98 46.94 8.76
C ILE A 193 41.16 45.53 8.18
N LEU A 194 41.81 45.41 7.02
CA LEU A 194 42.13 44.11 6.40
C LEU A 194 43.11 43.29 7.25
N LEU A 195 44.04 43.95 7.95
CA LEU A 195 44.95 43.32 8.90
C LEU A 195 44.37 43.21 10.31
N SER A 196 43.18 43.73 10.55
CA SER A 196 42.58 43.68 11.87
C SER A 196 42.20 42.24 12.24
N PRO A 197 42.42 41.81 13.50
CA PRO A 197 41.97 40.51 13.98
C PRO A 197 40.48 40.29 13.76
N TRP A 198 39.68 41.36 13.89
CA TRP A 198 38.23 41.33 13.71
C TRP A 198 37.79 41.00 12.29
N PHE A 199 38.58 41.31 11.27
CA PHE A 199 38.33 40.92 9.88
C PHE A 199 38.87 39.52 9.57
N LEU A 200 40.05 39.19 10.10
CA LEU A 200 40.70 37.90 9.84
C LEU A 200 39.94 36.73 10.48
N ILE A 201 39.38 36.91 11.69
CA ILE A 201 38.65 35.86 12.41
C ILE A 201 37.46 35.31 11.61
N PRO A 202 36.50 36.11 11.11
CA PRO A 202 35.36 35.57 10.36
C PRO A 202 35.78 34.97 9.03
N VAL A 203 36.77 35.55 8.32
CA VAL A 203 37.29 34.99 7.06
C VAL A 203 37.98 33.65 7.31
N GLY A 204 38.81 33.55 8.36
CA GLY A 204 39.45 32.30 8.77
C GLY A 204 38.43 31.23 9.17
N LEU A 205 37.41 31.60 9.94
CA LEU A 205 36.34 30.70 10.36
C LEU A 205 35.49 30.23 9.16
N LEU A 206 35.25 31.10 8.18
CA LEU A 206 34.60 30.75 6.92
C LEU A 206 35.43 29.72 6.13
N LEU A 207 36.74 29.92 6.01
CA LEU A 207 37.64 29.00 5.30
C LEU A 207 37.76 27.65 6.02
N ILE A 208 37.91 27.65 7.34
CA ILE A 208 37.96 26.44 8.17
C ILE A 208 36.63 25.69 8.09
N GLY A 209 35.49 26.41 8.18
CA GLY A 209 34.17 25.83 8.01
C GLY A 209 33.99 25.18 6.64
N PHE A 210 34.43 25.86 5.57
CA PHE A 210 34.39 25.31 4.22
C PHE A 210 35.28 24.07 4.07
N ALA A 211 36.49 24.10 4.63
CA ALA A 211 37.41 22.96 4.63
C ALA A 211 36.84 21.76 5.42
N LEU A 212 36.20 21.99 6.57
CA LEU A 212 35.55 20.95 7.37
C LEU A 212 34.35 20.34 6.64
N ILE A 213 33.50 21.16 6.02
CA ILE A 213 32.36 20.68 5.21
C ILE A 213 32.89 19.85 4.04
N LYS A 214 33.93 20.32 3.34
CA LYS A 214 34.59 19.58 2.26
C LYS A 214 35.19 18.26 2.76
N MET A 215 35.81 18.23 3.93
CA MET A 215 36.37 17.02 4.55
C MET A 215 35.29 16.02 4.94
N LEU A 216 34.16 16.48 5.50
CA LEU A 216 33.01 15.63 5.86
C LEU A 216 32.34 15.04 4.61
N GLN A 217 32.11 15.85 3.58
CA GLN A 217 31.55 15.39 2.31
C GLN A 217 32.48 14.38 1.62
N ASN A 218 33.79 14.58 1.68
CA ASN A 218 34.77 13.65 1.12
C ASN A 218 34.84 12.33 1.92
N HIS A 219 34.71 12.37 3.25
CA HIS A 219 34.73 11.17 4.09
C HIS A 219 33.47 10.30 3.91
N SER A 220 32.33 10.91 3.57
CA SER A 220 31.07 10.20 3.30
C SER A 220 31.05 9.46 1.95
N ARG A 221 32.09 9.62 1.12
CA ARG A 221 32.23 8.95 -0.18
C ARG A 221 33.34 7.91 -0.18
N ARG A 222 33.31 6.95 0.76
CA ARG A 222 33.98 5.66 0.53
C ARG A 222 33.15 4.88 -0.51
N PRO A 223 33.76 4.33 -1.55
CA PRO A 223 33.03 3.68 -2.63
C PRO A 223 32.39 2.38 -2.12
N TYR A 224 31.07 2.29 -2.27
CA TYR A 224 30.43 1.00 -2.46
C TYR A 224 31.02 0.39 -3.73
N HIS A 225 31.76 -0.70 -3.59
CA HIS A 225 32.01 -1.62 -4.70
C HIS A 225 30.66 -2.15 -5.21
N PRO A 226 30.29 -1.96 -6.48
CA PRO A 226 29.27 -2.80 -7.08
C PRO A 226 29.97 -4.10 -7.49
N LEU A 227 29.71 -5.18 -6.75
CA LEU A 227 30.00 -6.52 -7.23
C LEU A 227 29.02 -6.85 -8.35
N LEU A 228 29.56 -6.90 -9.58
CA LEU A 228 29.22 -7.73 -10.74
C LEU A 228 27.74 -7.84 -11.18
N PRO A 229 27.42 -7.53 -12.45
CA PRO A 229 26.17 -7.99 -13.07
C PRO A 229 26.32 -9.47 -13.44
N LEU A 230 25.56 -10.34 -12.78
CA LEU A 230 25.40 -11.73 -13.18
C LEU A 230 24.46 -11.78 -14.40
N SER A 231 25.06 -11.88 -15.58
CA SER A 231 24.37 -12.22 -16.83
C SER A 231 23.75 -13.60 -16.68
N LEU A 232 22.43 -13.70 -16.67
CA LEU A 232 21.71 -14.94 -16.97
C LEU A 232 21.11 -14.77 -18.37
N ASP A 233 21.80 -15.32 -19.37
CA ASP A 233 21.21 -15.57 -20.68
C ASP A 233 20.11 -16.65 -20.54
N PRO A 234 18.96 -16.49 -21.21
CA PRO A 234 17.99 -17.58 -21.38
C PRO A 234 18.49 -18.54 -22.48
N PRO A 235 18.43 -19.87 -22.27
CA PRO A 235 18.83 -20.83 -23.29
C PRO A 235 17.77 -20.92 -24.39
N SER A 236 18.05 -20.30 -25.53
CA SER A 236 17.41 -20.58 -26.81
C SER A 236 18.17 -21.71 -27.52
N ALA A 237 17.62 -22.93 -27.47
CA ALA A 237 17.96 -24.00 -28.40
C ALA A 237 16.73 -24.88 -28.65
N PRO A 238 16.09 -24.79 -29.83
CA PRO A 238 15.25 -25.85 -30.36
C PRO A 238 16.15 -26.80 -31.17
N LEU A 239 16.23 -28.06 -30.75
CA LEU A 239 16.92 -29.11 -31.51
C LEU A 239 15.94 -30.23 -31.84
N ASP A 240 15.97 -30.55 -33.12
CA ASP A 240 15.08 -31.35 -33.93
C ASP A 240 14.67 -32.72 -33.37
N LEU A 241 13.43 -33.07 -33.73
CA LEU A 241 12.90 -34.43 -33.82
C LEU A 241 13.84 -35.35 -34.62
N PRO A 242 13.81 -36.65 -34.31
CA PRO A 242 13.47 -37.58 -35.37
C PRO A 242 12.28 -38.48 -35.00
N ILE A 243 11.43 -38.60 -36.00
CA ILE A 243 10.36 -39.57 -36.17
C ILE A 243 10.97 -40.97 -36.17
N THR A 244 10.43 -41.88 -35.36
CA THR A 244 10.51 -43.32 -35.62
C THR A 244 9.13 -43.93 -35.43
N GLU A 245 8.58 -44.43 -36.53
CA GLU A 245 7.48 -45.37 -36.57
C GLU A 245 7.91 -46.71 -35.93
N GLU A 246 7.01 -47.34 -35.15
CA GLU A 246 6.73 -48.78 -35.16
C GLU A 246 5.48 -48.99 -34.28
N LYS A 247 4.32 -49.33 -34.83
CA LYS A 247 3.82 -50.66 -35.22
C LYS A 247 3.73 -51.70 -34.08
N GLU A 248 2.47 -52.07 -33.86
CA GLU A 248 1.93 -53.39 -33.46
C GLU A 248 2.18 -53.94 -32.04
N GLY A 249 1.06 -54.27 -31.40
CA GLY A 249 0.90 -54.89 -30.09
C GLY A 249 -0.51 -54.68 -29.56
#